data_AF-A0A1V6TLH3-F1
#
_entry.id   AF-A0A1V6TLH3-F1
#
_cell.length_a   1.000
_cell.length_b   1.000
_cell.length_c   1.000
_cell.angle_alpha   90.00
_cell.angle_beta   90.00
_cell.angle_gamma   90.00
#
_symmetry.space_group_name_H-M   'P 1'
#
loop_
_entity.id
_entity.type
_entity.pdbx_description
1 polymer ?
#
loop_
_entity_poly.entity_id
_entity_poly.type
_entity_poly.pdbx_seq_one_letter_code
_entity_poly.pdbx_strand_id
1 'polypeptide(L)'
;MLHRFALFVSTHSGPRSRFCSVQFQPLAHQTFSSSHRQPNILRTMSSSTPASTEVQPRFQQLFAELEKRFQSTTLGSDKWYILATSTLVASSDPERADQLYQYICSQPAYATSPARQALVRRLREALIKSVPIVGVCKPIEAILSIGKVEREEDKDYTFTREGWQCDQANHDRGAEWMQKLYARNTSGTLNLFSAHKDFAWLSEEITYGLFLSDRQILDDVDTQLVVLPGIMSQNLPNETHWHIRGTRRLGLPKEEVQVIWDCVQLVAQFFDVKLNKVPTVEQVEYDV
;
A
#
# COMPACT_ATOMS: atom_id res chain seq x y z
N MET A 1 40.56 -8.75 -4.46
CA MET A 1 41.38 -7.53 -4.30
C MET A 1 40.62 -6.59 -3.39
N LEU A 2 41.06 -6.43 -2.14
CA LEU A 2 40.51 -5.43 -1.23
C LEU A 2 40.91 -4.03 -1.72
N HIS A 3 39.97 -3.09 -1.80
CA HIS A 3 40.28 -1.68 -1.93
C HIS A 3 39.99 -0.98 -0.60
N ARG A 4 41.08 -0.61 0.08
CA ARG A 4 41.10 0.32 1.21
C ARG A 4 40.89 1.73 0.65
N PHE A 5 39.90 2.46 1.17
CA PHE A 5 39.89 3.91 1.09
C PHE A 5 40.55 4.49 2.35
N ALA A 6 41.55 5.34 2.14
CA ALA A 6 42.18 6.12 3.20
C ALA A 6 41.38 7.41 3.43
N LEU A 7 40.87 7.61 4.65
CA LEU A 7 40.38 8.91 5.10
C LEU A 7 41.59 9.79 5.44
N PHE A 8 41.70 10.95 4.79
CA PHE A 8 42.52 12.04 5.29
C PHE A 8 41.64 12.97 6.12
N VAL A 9 41.83 12.96 7.44
CA VAL A 9 41.24 13.94 8.36
C VAL A 9 42.33 14.97 8.64
N SER A 10 42.14 16.21 8.18
CA SER A 10 42.95 17.35 8.61
C SER A 10 42.15 18.14 9.64
N THR A 11 42.61 18.11 10.89
CA THR A 11 42.03 18.91 11.97
C THR A 11 42.63 20.31 11.95
N HIS A 12 41.80 21.36 11.85
CA HIS A 12 42.17 22.70 12.27
C HIS A 12 41.08 23.28 13.18
N SER A 13 41.52 23.65 14.37
CA SER A 13 40.79 24.25 15.47
C SER A 13 40.59 25.76 15.26
N GLY A 14 39.36 26.26 15.42
CA GLY A 14 39.09 27.70 15.56
C GLY A 14 37.64 28.10 15.21
N PRO A 15 36.93 28.89 16.04
CA PRO A 15 35.50 29.12 15.88
C PRO A 15 35.24 30.35 15.00
N ARG A 16 34.39 30.21 13.98
CA ARG A 16 33.51 31.27 13.45
C ARG A 16 32.59 30.73 12.37
N SER A 17 31.30 30.98 12.59
CA SER A 17 30.18 30.85 11.66
C SER A 17 30.50 31.22 10.22
N ARG A 18 30.24 30.33 9.25
CA ARG A 18 29.96 30.72 7.86
C ARG A 18 28.94 29.76 7.24
N PHE A 19 27.88 30.36 6.69
CA PHE A 19 26.97 29.75 5.73
C PHE A 19 27.78 29.15 4.56
N CYS A 20 27.47 27.92 4.18
CA CYS A 20 28.01 27.30 2.97
C CYS A 20 26.91 27.34 1.90
N SER A 21 26.97 28.30 0.99
CA SER A 21 26.20 28.25 -0.26
C SER A 21 26.93 27.33 -1.24
N VAL A 22 26.25 26.32 -1.76
CA VAL A 22 26.78 25.45 -2.81
C VAL A 22 26.23 25.96 -4.14
N GLN A 23 27.09 26.60 -4.94
CA GLN A 23 26.82 26.89 -6.35
C GLN A 23 27.36 25.73 -7.21
N PHE A 24 26.51 25.15 -8.04
CA PHE A 24 26.92 24.18 -9.06
C PHE A 24 27.29 24.93 -10.35
N GLN A 25 28.51 24.71 -10.86
CA GLN A 25 28.89 25.03 -12.23
C GLN A 25 28.84 23.76 -13.10
N PRO A 26 28.32 23.81 -14.33
CA PRO A 26 28.33 22.66 -15.23
C PRO A 26 29.69 22.53 -15.93
N LEU A 27 30.27 21.33 -15.90
CA LEU A 27 31.49 21.01 -16.66
C LEU A 27 31.12 20.40 -18.02
N ALA A 28 31.82 20.89 -19.05
CA ALA A 28 31.58 20.64 -20.45
C ALA A 28 31.80 19.17 -20.89
N HIS A 29 31.08 18.82 -21.96
CA HIS A 29 31.18 17.55 -22.70
C HIS A 29 32.62 17.21 -23.12
N GLN A 30 33.08 16.01 -22.76
CA GLN A 30 34.15 15.33 -23.47
C GLN A 30 33.61 14.02 -24.05
N THR A 31 33.67 13.92 -25.37
CA THR A 31 33.35 12.73 -26.14
C THR A 31 34.52 11.73 -26.05
N PHE A 32 34.23 10.51 -25.60
CA PHE A 32 35.17 9.40 -25.69
C PHE A 32 34.64 8.36 -26.66
N SER A 33 35.32 8.23 -27.80
CA SER A 33 35.16 7.10 -28.72
C SER A 33 35.95 5.92 -28.19
N SER A 34 35.29 4.77 -27.98
CA SER A 34 36.01 3.51 -27.81
C SER A 34 35.27 2.41 -28.56
N SER A 35 35.96 1.84 -29.55
CA SER A 35 35.58 0.61 -30.23
C SER A 35 35.74 -0.56 -29.27
N HIS A 36 34.64 -1.20 -28.87
CA HIS A 36 34.66 -2.50 -28.22
C HIS A 36 33.72 -3.46 -28.92
N ARG A 37 34.31 -4.49 -29.52
CA ARG A 37 33.66 -5.62 -30.17
C ARG A 37 32.93 -6.43 -29.10
N GLN A 38 31.60 -6.45 -29.11
CA GLN A 38 30.81 -7.34 -28.26
C GLN A 38 30.72 -8.74 -28.90
N PRO A 39 30.90 -9.84 -28.14
CA PRO A 39 30.57 -11.17 -28.62
C PRO A 39 29.06 -11.42 -28.53
N ASN A 40 28.48 -11.90 -29.63
CA ASN A 40 27.08 -12.34 -29.72
C ASN A 40 26.84 -13.52 -28.77
N ILE A 41 26.14 -13.29 -27.66
CA ILE A 41 25.52 -14.33 -26.86
C ILE A 41 24.07 -14.44 -27.33
N LEU A 42 23.78 -15.47 -28.13
CA LEU A 42 22.43 -15.84 -28.52
C LEU A 42 21.69 -16.32 -27.27
N ARG A 43 20.94 -15.41 -26.64
CA ARG A 43 20.09 -15.72 -25.48
C ARG A 43 18.83 -16.42 -26.00
N THR A 44 18.78 -17.73 -25.86
CA THR A 44 17.56 -18.52 -26.06
C THR A 44 16.48 -17.97 -25.13
N MET A 45 15.49 -17.29 -25.71
CA MET A 45 14.29 -16.91 -24.97
C MET A 45 13.50 -18.18 -24.67
N SER A 46 13.44 -18.56 -23.40
CA SER A 46 12.48 -19.52 -22.90
C SER A 46 11.09 -18.98 -23.21
N SER A 47 10.31 -19.69 -24.01
CA SER A 47 8.92 -19.35 -24.31
C SER A 47 8.13 -19.33 -22.99
N SER A 48 7.82 -18.14 -22.49
CA SER A 48 6.81 -17.99 -21.45
C SER A 48 5.48 -18.44 -22.03
N THR A 49 4.90 -19.49 -21.44
CA THR A 49 3.50 -19.86 -21.68
C THR A 49 2.65 -18.58 -21.55
N PRO A 50 1.76 -18.26 -22.51
CA PRO A 50 0.91 -17.08 -22.39
C PRO A 50 0.17 -17.15 -21.06
N ALA A 51 0.18 -16.04 -20.31
CA ALA A 51 -0.54 -15.96 -19.05
C ALA A 51 -2.00 -16.32 -19.34
N SER A 52 -2.51 -17.35 -18.65
CA SER A 52 -3.93 -17.71 -18.75
C SER A 52 -4.76 -16.47 -18.41
N THR A 53 -5.62 -16.06 -19.32
CA THR A 53 -6.61 -15.00 -19.10
C THR A 53 -7.77 -15.46 -18.21
N GLU A 54 -7.79 -16.73 -17.84
CA GLU A 54 -8.87 -17.33 -17.06
C GLU A 54 -8.54 -17.32 -15.56
N VAL A 55 -9.48 -16.78 -14.78
CA VAL A 55 -9.44 -16.77 -13.31
C VAL A 55 -9.57 -18.21 -12.81
N GLN A 56 -8.63 -18.67 -11.99
CA GLN A 56 -8.68 -20.03 -11.45
C GLN A 56 -9.93 -20.20 -10.57
N PRO A 57 -10.62 -21.37 -10.61
CA PRO A 57 -11.88 -21.56 -9.89
C PRO A 57 -11.83 -21.26 -8.39
N ARG A 58 -10.71 -21.56 -7.73
CA ARG A 58 -10.54 -21.29 -6.29
C ARG A 58 -10.57 -19.78 -5.97
N PHE A 59 -9.96 -18.95 -6.81
CA PHE A 59 -9.93 -17.50 -6.63
C PHE A 59 -11.29 -16.90 -7.01
N GLN A 60 -11.92 -17.41 -8.07
CA GLN A 60 -13.29 -17.02 -8.40
C GLN A 60 -14.26 -17.27 -7.25
N GLN A 61 -14.18 -18.43 -6.59
CA GLN A 61 -14.99 -18.75 -5.41
C GLN A 61 -14.71 -17.81 -4.24
N LEU A 62 -13.43 -17.55 -3.94
CA LEU A 62 -13.03 -16.61 -2.89
C LEU A 62 -13.60 -15.21 -3.14
N PHE A 63 -13.42 -14.66 -4.35
CA PHE A 63 -13.85 -13.31 -4.67
C PHE A 63 -15.37 -13.17 -4.71
N ALA A 64 -16.08 -14.17 -5.24
CA ALA A 64 -17.54 -14.20 -5.21
C ALA A 64 -18.10 -14.23 -3.78
N GLU A 65 -17.45 -14.96 -2.86
CA GLU A 65 -17.86 -15.00 -1.45
C GLU A 65 -17.56 -13.66 -0.74
N LEU A 66 -16.41 -13.02 -1.00
CA LEU A 66 -16.12 -11.68 -0.47
C LEU A 66 -17.14 -10.64 -0.94
N GLU A 67 -17.42 -10.63 -2.24
CA GLU A 67 -18.41 -9.75 -2.85
C GLU A 67 -19.81 -9.97 -2.23
N LYS A 68 -20.24 -11.23 -2.08
CA LYS A 68 -21.50 -11.60 -1.46
C LYS A 68 -21.62 -11.12 -0.01
N ARG A 69 -20.55 -11.20 0.79
CA ARG A 69 -20.54 -10.70 2.16
C ARG A 69 -20.68 -9.18 2.23
N PHE A 70 -20.05 -8.45 1.31
CA PHE A 70 -20.21 -6.99 1.25
C PHE A 70 -21.62 -6.56 0.85
N GLN A 71 -22.38 -7.38 0.11
CA GLN A 71 -23.78 -7.08 -0.23
C GLN A 71 -24.70 -6.97 1.00
N SER A 72 -24.30 -7.50 2.17
CA SER A 72 -25.05 -7.32 3.42
C SER A 72 -24.70 -6.03 4.18
N THR A 73 -23.86 -5.16 3.61
CA THR A 73 -23.37 -3.91 4.23
C THR A 73 -23.81 -2.69 3.42
N THR A 74 -23.77 -1.51 4.05
CA THR A 74 -23.97 -0.22 3.38
C THR A 74 -22.73 0.28 2.62
N LEU A 75 -21.60 -0.45 2.70
CA LEU A 75 -20.34 -0.13 2.02
C LEU A 75 -20.44 -0.22 0.48
N GLY A 76 -21.48 -0.86 -0.03
CA GLY A 76 -21.71 -1.02 -1.46
C GLY A 76 -20.90 -2.15 -2.10
N SER A 77 -21.18 -2.41 -3.38
CA SER A 77 -20.54 -3.47 -4.16
C SER A 77 -19.20 -3.07 -4.78
N ASP A 78 -18.75 -1.82 -4.59
CA ASP A 78 -17.56 -1.25 -5.23
C ASP A 78 -16.38 -1.03 -4.27
N LYS A 79 -16.45 -1.60 -3.06
CA LYS A 79 -15.39 -1.49 -2.04
C LYS A 79 -14.78 -2.83 -1.61
N TRP A 80 -15.46 -3.96 -1.83
CA TRP A 80 -14.97 -5.29 -1.40
C TRP A 80 -13.59 -5.62 -1.98
N TYR A 81 -13.32 -5.20 -3.21
CA TYR A 81 -12.03 -5.48 -3.86
C TYR A 81 -10.87 -4.68 -3.27
N ILE A 82 -11.12 -3.61 -2.51
CA ILE A 82 -10.08 -2.89 -1.78
C ILE A 82 -9.58 -3.76 -0.63
N LEU A 83 -10.51 -4.36 0.13
CA LEU A 83 -10.19 -5.35 1.15
C LEU A 83 -9.49 -6.56 0.54
N ALA A 84 -10.01 -7.08 -0.58
CA ALA A 84 -9.39 -8.21 -1.28
C ALA A 84 -7.95 -7.87 -1.71
N THR A 85 -7.72 -6.68 -2.26
CA THR A 85 -6.38 -6.22 -2.65
C THR A 85 -5.44 -6.18 -1.46
N SER A 86 -5.88 -5.59 -0.34
CA SER A 86 -5.08 -5.46 0.88
C SER A 86 -4.74 -6.82 1.53
N THR A 87 -5.71 -7.74 1.57
CA THR A 87 -5.49 -9.08 2.12
C THR A 87 -4.63 -9.96 1.21
N LEU A 88 -4.83 -9.90 -0.11
CA LEU A 88 -3.96 -10.59 -1.09
C LEU A 88 -2.52 -10.11 -0.99
N VAL A 89 -2.29 -8.79 -0.97
CA VAL A 89 -0.94 -8.24 -0.90
C VAL A 89 -0.27 -8.53 0.45
N ALA A 90 -1.03 -8.67 1.54
CA ALA A 90 -0.49 -9.09 2.83
C ALA A 90 -0.15 -10.60 2.89
N SER A 91 -0.74 -11.42 2.01
CA SER A 91 -0.62 -12.88 2.00
C SER A 91 0.77 -13.38 1.55
N SER A 92 0.89 -14.70 1.39
CA SER A 92 2.08 -15.38 0.86
C SER A 92 2.15 -15.38 -0.68
N ASP A 93 1.10 -14.94 -1.39
CA ASP A 93 1.01 -14.97 -2.86
C ASP A 93 0.43 -13.63 -3.39
N PRO A 94 1.14 -12.49 -3.17
CA PRO A 94 0.67 -11.16 -3.57
C PRO A 94 0.47 -11.02 -5.09
N GLU A 95 1.13 -11.85 -5.91
CA GLU A 95 0.99 -11.87 -7.36
C GLU A 95 -0.43 -12.24 -7.81
N ARG A 96 -1.25 -12.89 -6.96
CA ARG A 96 -2.65 -13.23 -7.29
C ARG A 96 -3.57 -12.03 -7.38
N ALA A 97 -3.05 -10.81 -7.18
CA ALA A 97 -3.70 -9.58 -7.62
C ALA A 97 -4.08 -9.62 -9.12
N ASP A 98 -3.35 -10.39 -9.95
CA ASP A 98 -3.71 -10.66 -11.35
C ASP A 98 -5.10 -11.33 -11.48
N GLN A 99 -5.39 -12.31 -10.63
CA GLN A 99 -6.66 -13.04 -10.58
C GLN A 99 -7.80 -12.11 -10.14
N LEU A 100 -7.55 -11.25 -9.15
CA LEU A 100 -8.54 -10.29 -8.68
C LEU A 100 -8.89 -9.29 -9.80
N TYR A 101 -7.88 -8.74 -10.46
CA TYR A 101 -8.08 -7.83 -11.59
C TYR A 101 -8.89 -8.50 -12.72
N GLN A 102 -8.49 -9.70 -13.15
CA GLN A 102 -9.22 -10.46 -14.18
C GLN A 102 -10.67 -10.76 -13.77
N TYR A 103 -10.90 -11.14 -12.52
CA TYR A 103 -12.24 -11.40 -11.99
C TYR A 103 -13.12 -10.15 -12.08
N ILE A 104 -12.63 -9.00 -11.62
CA ILE A 104 -13.39 -7.75 -11.65
C ILE A 104 -13.62 -7.30 -13.11
N CYS A 105 -12.62 -7.40 -13.97
CA CYS A 105 -12.75 -7.05 -15.40
C CYS A 105 -13.70 -7.95 -16.18
N SER A 106 -14.05 -9.13 -15.65
CA SER A 106 -15.08 -10.01 -16.22
C SER A 106 -16.51 -9.54 -15.93
N GLN A 107 -16.69 -8.64 -14.95
CA GLN A 107 -17.99 -8.15 -14.56
C GLN A 107 -18.52 -7.07 -15.53
N PRO A 108 -19.85 -6.96 -15.72
CA PRO A 108 -20.44 -5.99 -16.65
C PRO A 108 -20.06 -4.53 -16.38
N ALA A 109 -19.86 -4.15 -15.11
CA ALA A 109 -19.47 -2.80 -14.72
C ALA A 109 -18.11 -2.36 -15.30
N TYR A 110 -17.25 -3.31 -15.69
CA TYR A 110 -15.91 -3.07 -16.21
C TYR A 110 -15.77 -3.53 -17.67
N ALA A 111 -16.85 -3.47 -18.44
CA ALA A 111 -16.85 -3.84 -19.86
C ALA A 111 -16.07 -2.85 -20.76
N THR A 112 -15.77 -1.64 -20.28
CA THR A 112 -15.12 -0.58 -21.07
C THR A 112 -13.74 -0.21 -20.52
N SER A 113 -12.84 0.23 -21.39
CA SER A 113 -11.49 0.65 -20.99
C SER A 113 -11.47 1.82 -20.00
N PRO A 114 -12.32 2.87 -20.12
CA PRO A 114 -12.40 3.91 -19.09
C PRO A 114 -12.79 3.37 -17.70
N ALA A 115 -13.70 2.41 -17.62
CA ALA A 115 -14.07 1.78 -16.35
C ALA A 115 -12.89 0.98 -15.75
N ARG A 116 -12.13 0.27 -16.61
CA ARG A 116 -10.94 -0.48 -16.18
C ARG A 116 -9.78 0.43 -15.79
N GLN A 117 -9.58 1.56 -16.46
CA GLN A 117 -8.61 2.58 -16.04
C GLN A 117 -8.96 3.15 -14.67
N ALA A 118 -10.24 3.42 -14.40
CA ALA A 118 -10.72 3.85 -13.08
C ALA A 118 -10.51 2.76 -12.01
N LEU A 119 -10.76 1.50 -12.33
CA LEU A 119 -10.47 0.36 -11.46
C LEU A 119 -8.98 0.28 -11.11
N VAL A 120 -8.10 0.27 -12.11
CA VAL A 120 -6.65 0.18 -11.92
C VAL A 120 -6.14 1.33 -11.08
N ARG A 121 -6.69 2.53 -11.24
CA ARG A 121 -6.36 3.68 -10.39
C ARG A 121 -6.69 3.43 -8.91
N ARG A 122 -7.86 2.84 -8.62
CA ARG A 122 -8.26 2.45 -7.25
C ARG A 122 -7.41 1.30 -6.70
N LEU A 123 -7.09 0.28 -7.50
CA LEU A 123 -6.21 -0.82 -7.10
C LEU A 123 -4.78 -0.31 -6.82
N ARG A 124 -4.24 0.54 -7.70
CA ARG A 124 -2.93 1.19 -7.51
C ARG A 124 -2.90 2.01 -6.23
N GLU A 125 -3.94 2.79 -5.96
CA GLU A 125 -4.05 3.55 -4.72
C GLU A 125 -4.05 2.62 -3.49
N ALA A 126 -4.84 1.54 -3.51
CA ALA A 126 -4.86 0.56 -2.43
C ALA A 126 -3.48 -0.07 -2.19
N LEU A 127 -2.75 -0.40 -3.26
CA LEU A 127 -1.40 -0.94 -3.19
C LEU A 127 -0.39 0.07 -2.65
N ILE A 128 -0.44 1.33 -3.08
CA ILE A 128 0.41 2.41 -2.56
C ILE A 128 0.15 2.60 -1.05
N LYS A 129 -1.12 2.66 -0.63
CA LYS A 129 -1.49 2.76 0.80
C LYS A 129 -1.11 1.54 1.61
N SER A 130 -0.93 0.38 0.99
CA SER A 130 -0.47 -0.85 1.64
C SER A 130 1.04 -0.84 1.92
N VAL A 131 1.85 -0.03 1.22
CA VAL A 131 3.31 0.02 1.37
C VAL A 131 3.78 0.19 2.83
N PRO A 132 3.30 1.19 3.61
CA PRO A 132 3.72 1.35 5.00
C PRO A 132 3.17 0.25 5.94
N ILE A 133 2.24 -0.58 5.46
CA ILE A 133 1.57 -1.62 6.25
C ILE A 133 2.25 -2.97 6.07
N VAL A 134 2.50 -3.40 4.83
CA VAL A 134 3.00 -4.75 4.49
C VAL A 134 4.43 -4.75 3.91
N GLY A 135 5.05 -3.58 3.79
CA GLY A 135 6.34 -3.38 3.13
C GLY A 135 6.22 -3.25 1.62
N VAL A 136 7.20 -2.58 1.00
CA VAL A 136 7.13 -2.16 -0.41
C VAL A 136 7.17 -3.30 -1.44
N CYS A 137 7.82 -4.43 -1.12
CA CYS A 137 8.04 -5.50 -2.09
C CYS A 137 6.74 -6.16 -2.53
N LYS A 138 5.80 -6.43 -1.61
CA LYS A 138 4.56 -7.14 -1.95
C LYS A 138 3.63 -6.32 -2.86
N PRO A 139 3.39 -5.01 -2.61
CA PRO A 139 2.68 -4.15 -3.55
C PRO A 139 3.34 -4.05 -4.93
N ILE A 140 4.67 -4.09 -5.00
CA ILE A 140 5.40 -4.13 -6.29
C ILE A 140 5.05 -5.42 -7.05
N GLU A 141 5.15 -6.59 -6.41
CA GLU A 141 4.79 -7.86 -7.05
C GLU A 141 3.34 -7.89 -7.52
N ALA A 142 2.41 -7.36 -6.73
CA ALA A 142 1.00 -7.26 -7.06
C ALA A 142 0.72 -6.34 -8.26
N ILE A 143 1.28 -5.13 -8.31
CA ILE A 143 1.04 -4.24 -9.46
C ILE A 143 1.71 -4.74 -10.73
N LEU A 144 2.88 -5.40 -10.62
CA LEU A 144 3.55 -6.03 -11.76
C LEU A 144 2.77 -7.22 -12.30
N SER A 145 2.09 -8.00 -11.44
CA SER A 145 1.25 -9.11 -11.90
C SER A 145 -0.01 -8.61 -12.62
N ILE A 146 -0.66 -7.56 -12.11
CA ILE A 146 -1.76 -6.87 -12.82
C ILE A 146 -1.27 -6.36 -14.18
N GLY A 147 -0.12 -5.69 -14.25
CA GLY A 147 0.44 -5.17 -15.49
C GLY A 147 0.78 -6.23 -16.55
N LYS A 148 0.92 -7.50 -16.18
CA LYS A 148 1.11 -8.63 -17.12
C LYS A 148 -0.19 -9.05 -17.83
N VAL A 149 -1.35 -8.74 -17.25
CA VAL A 149 -2.67 -9.16 -17.76
C VAL A 149 -3.54 -7.98 -18.22
N GLU A 150 -3.13 -6.74 -17.91
CA GLU A 150 -3.74 -5.52 -18.44
C GLU A 150 -3.58 -5.42 -19.97
N ARG A 151 -4.67 -5.03 -20.64
CA ARG A 151 -4.61 -4.64 -22.06
C ARG A 151 -4.01 -3.24 -22.18
N GLU A 152 -3.34 -2.94 -23.28
CA GLU A 152 -2.71 -1.62 -23.50
C GLU A 152 -3.71 -0.47 -23.36
N GLU A 153 -4.94 -0.63 -23.85
CA GLU A 153 -5.99 0.38 -23.76
C GLU A 153 -6.56 0.56 -22.34
N ASP A 154 -6.37 -0.42 -21.45
CA ASP A 154 -6.87 -0.39 -20.07
C ASP A 154 -5.87 0.25 -19.10
N LYS A 155 -4.64 0.52 -19.54
CA LYS A 155 -3.59 1.13 -18.71
C LYS A 155 -3.91 2.59 -18.41
N ASP A 156 -3.82 2.94 -17.13
CA ASP A 156 -3.90 4.31 -16.65
C ASP A 156 -2.51 4.86 -16.36
N TYR A 157 -2.15 6.00 -16.95
CA TYR A 157 -0.83 6.63 -16.77
C TYR A 157 -0.85 7.83 -15.80
N THR A 158 -1.94 8.01 -15.04
CA THR A 158 -2.03 9.10 -14.07
C THR A 158 -1.11 8.84 -12.87
N PHE A 159 -0.57 9.93 -12.31
CA PHE A 159 0.32 9.87 -11.16
C PHE A 159 -0.13 10.87 -10.09
N THR A 160 -0.66 10.36 -8.98
CA THR A 160 -1.29 11.17 -7.93
C THR A 160 -0.29 11.82 -6.97
N ARG A 161 0.99 11.41 -7.01
CA ARG A 161 2.05 11.91 -6.11
C ARG A 161 3.03 12.84 -6.80
N GLU A 162 2.71 13.26 -8.03
CA GLU A 162 3.52 14.24 -8.75
C GLU A 162 3.61 15.54 -7.94
N GLY A 163 4.85 15.98 -7.69
CA GLY A 163 5.11 17.22 -6.93
C GLY A 163 4.87 17.12 -5.42
N TRP A 164 4.59 15.95 -4.84
CA TRP A 164 4.41 15.81 -3.38
C TRP A 164 5.63 16.34 -2.61
N GLN A 165 5.36 17.05 -1.50
CA GLN A 165 6.38 17.59 -0.59
C GLN A 165 6.05 17.19 0.85
N CYS A 166 7.11 17.00 1.65
CA CYS A 166 7.00 16.86 3.09
C CYS A 166 6.93 18.25 3.74
N ASP A 167 5.80 18.94 3.56
CA ASP A 167 5.57 20.31 4.02
C ASP A 167 4.46 20.40 5.10
N GLN A 168 4.12 21.61 5.53
CA GLN A 168 3.09 21.81 6.54
C GLN A 168 1.72 21.28 6.09
N ALA A 169 1.40 21.39 4.80
CA ALA A 169 0.12 20.87 4.29
C ALA A 169 0.08 19.34 4.35
N ASN A 170 1.21 18.66 4.14
CA ASN A 170 1.35 17.23 4.39
C ASN A 170 1.12 16.88 5.86
N HIS A 171 1.80 17.59 6.77
CA HIS A 171 1.66 17.40 8.21
C HIS A 171 0.19 17.55 8.65
N ASP A 172 -0.46 18.64 8.23
CA ASP A 172 -1.84 18.95 8.64
C ASP A 172 -2.81 17.85 8.19
N ARG A 173 -2.72 17.38 6.94
CA ARG A 173 -3.55 16.26 6.45
C ARG A 173 -3.29 14.97 7.23
N GLY A 174 -2.03 14.66 7.53
CA GLY A 174 -1.64 13.51 8.32
C GLY A 174 -2.23 13.56 9.73
N ALA A 175 -2.05 14.69 10.42
CA ALA A 175 -2.53 14.93 11.77
C ALA A 175 -4.06 14.91 11.85
N GLU A 176 -4.76 15.54 10.90
CA GLU A 176 -6.23 15.49 10.81
C GLU A 176 -6.74 14.05 10.64
N TRP A 177 -6.08 13.25 9.79
CA TRP A 177 -6.46 11.85 9.60
C TRP A 177 -6.23 11.02 10.87
N MET A 178 -5.09 11.19 11.53
CA MET A 178 -4.83 10.56 12.83
C MET A 178 -5.88 10.96 13.86
N GLN A 179 -6.25 12.24 13.91
CA GLN A 179 -7.23 12.74 14.86
C GLN A 179 -8.62 12.13 14.64
N LYS A 180 -9.05 11.90 13.39
CA LYS A 180 -10.30 11.20 13.09
C LYS A 180 -10.31 9.77 13.64
N LEU A 181 -9.20 9.04 13.52
CA LEU A 181 -9.12 7.63 13.93
C LEU A 181 -8.89 7.45 15.44
N TYR A 182 -7.90 8.16 15.97
CA TYR A 182 -7.47 8.01 17.36
C TYR A 182 -8.24 8.93 18.30
N ALA A 183 -8.83 10.02 17.82
CA ALA A 183 -9.63 10.97 18.61
C ALA A 183 -8.94 11.36 19.92
N ARG A 184 -9.55 11.05 21.08
CA ARG A 184 -8.96 11.31 22.40
C ARG A 184 -7.66 10.54 22.68
N ASN A 185 -7.32 9.55 21.86
CA ASN A 185 -6.13 8.70 22.01
C ASN A 185 -4.93 9.17 21.18
N THR A 186 -5.04 10.20 20.34
CA THR A 186 -3.96 10.60 19.41
C THR A 186 -2.65 10.88 20.15
N SER A 187 -2.67 11.74 21.17
CA SER A 187 -1.49 12.08 21.97
C SER A 187 -0.93 10.88 22.73
N GLY A 188 -1.80 10.03 23.27
CA GLY A 188 -1.40 8.80 23.96
C GLY A 188 -0.66 7.83 23.05
N THR A 189 -1.15 7.63 21.82
CA THR A 189 -0.50 6.78 20.82
C THR A 189 0.85 7.35 20.41
N LEU A 190 0.94 8.66 20.11
CA LEU A 190 2.21 9.30 19.74
C LEU A 190 3.24 9.28 20.87
N ASN A 191 2.79 9.40 22.12
CA ASN A 191 3.66 9.34 23.29
C ASN A 191 4.34 7.97 23.49
N LEU A 192 3.81 6.89 22.89
CA LEU A 192 4.49 5.59 22.85
C LEU A 192 5.87 5.70 22.16
N PHE A 193 6.04 6.69 21.28
CA PHE A 193 7.28 6.97 20.56
C PHE A 193 8.12 8.08 21.19
N SER A 194 7.86 8.49 22.43
CA SER A 194 8.59 9.59 23.10
C SER A 194 10.12 9.37 23.16
N ALA A 195 10.55 8.11 23.32
CA ALA A 195 11.95 7.70 23.27
C ALA A 195 12.46 7.35 21.86
N HIS A 196 11.56 7.32 20.87
CA HIS A 196 11.80 6.84 19.50
C HIS A 196 11.25 7.86 18.50
N LYS A 197 11.72 9.10 18.58
CA LYS A 197 11.16 10.25 17.84
C LYS A 197 11.07 10.05 16.32
N ASP A 198 11.96 9.25 15.75
CA ASP A 198 11.91 8.88 14.33
C ASP A 198 10.61 8.16 13.98
N PHE A 199 10.04 7.36 14.89
CA PHE A 199 8.75 6.70 14.67
C PHE A 199 7.56 7.66 14.79
N ALA A 200 7.65 8.70 15.62
CA ALA A 200 6.64 9.76 15.64
C ALA A 200 6.65 10.53 14.31
N TRP A 201 7.84 10.97 13.88
CA TRP A 201 8.01 11.65 12.59
C TRP A 201 7.60 10.77 11.39
N LEU A 202 8.03 9.50 11.37
CA LEU A 202 7.64 8.53 10.34
C LEU A 202 6.12 8.36 10.29
N SER A 203 5.47 8.30 11.45
CA SER A 203 4.01 8.18 11.53
C SER A 203 3.33 9.42 10.97
N GLU A 204 3.64 10.60 11.48
CA GLU A 204 2.97 11.85 11.12
C GLU A 204 3.23 12.24 9.66
N GLU A 205 4.49 12.28 9.25
CA GLU A 205 4.87 12.86 7.95
C GLU A 205 4.76 11.86 6.80
N ILE A 206 5.14 10.61 7.03
CA ILE A 206 5.27 9.64 5.95
C ILE A 206 4.08 8.70 5.93
N THR A 207 3.81 7.95 7.00
CA THR A 207 2.72 6.98 7.00
C THR A 207 1.36 7.68 6.86
N TYR A 208 1.06 8.64 7.72
CA TYR A 208 -0.21 9.37 7.65
C TYR A 208 -0.16 10.47 6.59
N GLY A 209 0.85 11.35 6.61
CA GLY A 209 0.99 12.44 5.64
C GLY A 209 1.02 11.97 4.19
N LEU A 210 2.04 11.21 3.77
CA LEU A 210 2.19 10.77 2.38
C LEU A 210 1.18 9.68 1.97
N PHE A 211 1.12 8.58 2.72
CA PHE A 211 0.39 7.40 2.25
C PHE A 211 -1.09 7.45 2.61
N LEU A 212 -1.42 7.62 3.89
CA LEU A 212 -2.77 7.32 4.37
C LEU A 212 -3.73 8.50 4.37
N SER A 213 -3.27 9.75 4.26
CA SER A 213 -4.13 10.94 4.24
C SER A 213 -4.58 11.40 2.85
N ASP A 214 -3.98 10.89 1.77
CA ASP A 214 -4.42 11.22 0.41
C ASP A 214 -5.87 10.76 0.18
N ARG A 215 -6.70 11.62 -0.43
CA ARG A 215 -8.12 11.36 -0.72
C ARG A 215 -8.48 11.59 -2.18
N GLN A 216 -7.49 11.68 -3.08
CA GLN A 216 -7.76 11.92 -4.49
C GLN A 216 -8.54 10.75 -5.11
N ILE A 217 -8.27 9.51 -4.65
CA ILE A 217 -8.81 8.27 -5.24
C ILE A 217 -9.61 7.42 -4.25
N LEU A 218 -9.11 7.22 -3.03
CA LEU A 218 -9.75 6.42 -1.99
C LEU A 218 -10.16 7.31 -0.82
N ASP A 219 -11.43 7.23 -0.41
CA ASP A 219 -12.01 7.99 0.69
C ASP A 219 -11.55 7.49 2.09
N ASP A 220 -12.15 8.02 3.17
CA ASP A 220 -11.83 7.63 4.56
C ASP A 220 -12.09 6.13 4.81
N VAL A 221 -13.20 5.60 4.29
CA VAL A 221 -13.63 4.21 4.50
C VAL A 221 -12.82 3.27 3.62
N ASP A 222 -12.64 3.61 2.34
CA ASP A 222 -11.75 2.91 1.42
C ASP A 222 -10.33 2.79 2.00
N THR A 223 -9.83 3.85 2.64
CA THR A 223 -8.52 3.82 3.29
C THR A 223 -8.48 2.84 4.46
N GLN A 224 -9.52 2.76 5.29
CA GLN A 224 -9.57 1.73 6.35
C GLN A 224 -9.74 0.32 5.80
N LEU A 225 -10.40 0.14 4.64
CA LEU A 225 -10.45 -1.14 3.92
C LEU A 225 -9.09 -1.55 3.34
N VAL A 226 -8.12 -0.64 3.27
CA VAL A 226 -6.71 -0.99 3.06
C VAL A 226 -6.04 -1.32 4.40
N VAL A 227 -6.10 -0.39 5.35
CA VAL A 227 -5.24 -0.42 6.54
C VAL A 227 -5.63 -1.54 7.50
N LEU A 228 -6.90 -1.65 7.89
CA LEU A 228 -7.33 -2.67 8.85
C LEU A 228 -7.10 -4.09 8.30
N PRO A 229 -7.53 -4.43 7.07
CA PRO A 229 -7.26 -5.76 6.50
C PRO A 229 -5.77 -6.09 6.36
N GLY A 230 -4.95 -5.12 5.95
CA GLY A 230 -3.51 -5.32 5.75
C GLY A 230 -2.75 -5.55 7.05
N ILE A 231 -3.14 -4.84 8.13
CA ILE A 231 -2.59 -5.06 9.48
C ILE A 231 -3.06 -6.40 10.04
N MET A 232 -4.37 -6.65 9.97
CA MET A 232 -4.98 -7.84 10.57
C MET A 232 -4.47 -9.13 9.92
N SER A 233 -4.23 -9.12 8.61
CA SER A 233 -3.62 -10.24 7.87
C SER A 233 -2.21 -10.59 8.33
N GLN A 234 -1.51 -9.68 9.01
CA GLN A 234 -0.19 -9.90 9.60
C GLN A 234 -0.27 -10.37 11.07
N ASN A 235 -1.48 -10.61 11.59
CA ASN A 235 -1.73 -11.10 12.94
C ASN A 235 -1.17 -10.18 14.04
N LEU A 236 -1.29 -8.85 13.83
CA LEU A 236 -0.77 -7.81 14.72
C LEU A 236 -1.85 -7.32 15.71
N PRO A 237 -1.76 -7.61 17.02
CA PRO A 237 -2.86 -7.39 17.97
C PRO A 237 -3.17 -5.90 18.24
N ASN A 238 -2.14 -5.11 18.54
CA ASN A 238 -2.32 -3.71 18.98
C ASN A 238 -2.87 -2.85 17.84
N GLU A 239 -2.24 -2.96 16.68
CA GLU A 239 -2.59 -2.19 15.50
C GLU A 239 -3.99 -2.59 15.01
N THR A 240 -4.33 -3.89 15.08
CA THR A 240 -5.70 -4.35 14.76
C THR A 240 -6.72 -3.78 15.74
N HIS A 241 -6.45 -3.77 17.05
CA HIS A 241 -7.33 -3.12 18.04
C HIS A 241 -7.56 -1.65 17.70
N TRP A 242 -6.47 -0.92 17.42
CA TRP A 242 -6.54 0.50 17.11
C TRP A 242 -7.34 0.79 15.85
N HIS A 243 -7.22 -0.03 14.82
CA HIS A 243 -7.89 0.17 13.55
C HIS A 243 -9.32 -0.37 13.50
N ILE A 244 -9.68 -1.39 14.29
CA ILE A 244 -11.10 -1.72 14.54
C ILE A 244 -11.78 -0.53 15.21
N ARG A 245 -11.18 0.00 16.29
CA ARG A 245 -11.69 1.18 17.00
C ARG A 245 -11.79 2.41 16.11
N GLY A 246 -10.74 2.70 15.34
CA GLY A 246 -10.71 3.83 14.40
C GLY A 246 -11.80 3.70 13.34
N THR A 247 -11.98 2.52 12.76
CA THR A 247 -13.03 2.26 11.77
C THR A 247 -14.42 2.48 12.36
N ARG A 248 -14.67 2.02 13.60
CA ARG A 248 -15.93 2.29 14.32
C ARG A 248 -16.15 3.79 14.54
N ARG A 249 -15.11 4.55 14.89
CA ARG A 249 -15.18 6.01 15.11
C ARG A 249 -15.40 6.83 13.84
N LEU A 250 -15.08 6.28 12.66
CA LEU A 250 -15.49 6.86 11.38
C LEU A 250 -17.00 6.71 11.10
N GLY A 251 -17.74 5.99 11.96
CA GLY A 251 -19.18 5.84 11.87
C GLY A 251 -19.64 4.53 11.24
N LEU A 252 -18.73 3.63 10.85
CA LEU A 252 -19.12 2.31 10.33
C LEU A 252 -19.77 1.46 11.43
N PRO A 253 -20.99 0.94 11.25
CA PRO A 253 -21.67 0.09 12.23
C PRO A 253 -20.82 -1.11 12.66
N LYS A 254 -21.03 -1.57 13.90
CA LYS A 254 -20.29 -2.72 14.46
C LYS A 254 -20.43 -3.96 13.58
N GLU A 255 -21.63 -4.17 13.08
CA GLU A 255 -22.00 -5.29 12.22
C GLU A 255 -21.22 -5.26 10.89
N GLU A 256 -20.97 -4.07 10.33
CA GLU A 256 -20.17 -3.95 9.11
C GLU A 256 -18.67 -4.12 9.38
N VAL A 257 -18.19 -3.63 10.51
CA VAL A 257 -16.81 -3.92 10.95
C VAL A 257 -16.62 -5.42 11.21
N GLN A 258 -17.65 -6.11 11.68
CA GLN A 258 -17.65 -7.58 11.81
C GLN A 258 -17.56 -8.25 10.43
N VAL A 259 -18.29 -7.78 9.41
CA VAL A 259 -18.16 -8.30 8.03
C VAL A 259 -16.72 -8.12 7.51
N ILE A 260 -16.11 -6.96 7.74
CA ILE A 260 -14.70 -6.71 7.37
C ILE A 260 -13.78 -7.73 8.06
N TRP A 261 -13.93 -7.91 9.37
CA TRP A 261 -13.14 -8.85 10.17
C TRP A 261 -13.30 -10.29 9.66
N ASP A 262 -14.53 -10.72 9.39
CA ASP A 262 -14.84 -12.06 8.89
C ASP A 262 -14.24 -12.30 7.50
N CYS A 263 -14.28 -11.30 6.62
CA CYS A 263 -13.66 -11.35 5.29
C CYS A 263 -12.13 -11.51 5.38
N VAL A 264 -11.47 -10.83 6.33
CA VAL A 264 -10.02 -11.00 6.54
C VAL A 264 -9.70 -12.42 7.03
N GLN A 265 -10.49 -12.97 7.96
CA GLN A 265 -10.33 -14.36 8.40
C GLN A 265 -10.52 -15.35 7.27
N LEU A 266 -11.51 -15.12 6.40
CA LEU A 266 -11.79 -15.96 5.24
C LEU A 266 -10.57 -16.01 4.29
N VAL A 267 -9.98 -14.85 3.97
CA VAL A 267 -8.79 -14.80 3.11
C VAL A 267 -7.57 -15.42 3.80
N ALA A 268 -7.38 -15.17 5.10
CA ALA A 268 -6.28 -15.80 5.84
C ALA A 268 -6.41 -17.33 5.82
N GLN A 269 -7.60 -17.88 6.05
CA GLN A 269 -7.87 -19.31 5.96
C GLN A 269 -7.62 -19.86 4.56
N PHE A 270 -7.98 -19.11 3.51
CA PHE A 270 -7.72 -19.51 2.12
C PHE A 270 -6.21 -19.70 1.84
N PHE A 271 -5.34 -18.96 2.53
CA PHE A 271 -3.88 -19.09 2.44
C PHE A 271 -3.27 -19.91 3.59
N ASP A 272 -4.07 -20.70 4.31
CA ASP A 272 -3.65 -21.52 5.45
C ASP A 272 -2.96 -20.72 6.59
N VAL A 273 -3.30 -19.44 6.72
CA VAL A 273 -2.81 -18.55 7.78
C VAL A 273 -3.82 -18.49 8.93
N LYS A 274 -3.34 -18.68 10.16
CA LYS A 274 -4.14 -18.55 11.38
C LYS A 274 -3.95 -17.18 12.04
N LEU A 275 -5.02 -16.41 12.17
CA LEU A 275 -5.03 -15.12 12.87
C LEU A 275 -5.49 -15.29 14.33
N ASN A 276 -4.57 -15.67 15.22
CA ASN A 276 -4.87 -16.01 16.62
C ASN A 276 -4.53 -14.90 17.64
N LYS A 277 -3.93 -13.79 17.22
CA LYS A 277 -3.59 -12.65 18.08
C LYS A 277 -4.57 -11.49 17.91
N VAL A 278 -5.28 -11.45 16.80
CA VAL A 278 -6.19 -10.35 16.47
C VAL A 278 -7.38 -10.33 17.44
N PRO A 279 -7.74 -9.17 18.03
CA PRO A 279 -8.93 -9.06 18.86
C PRO A 279 -10.20 -9.22 18.02
N THR A 280 -11.30 -9.63 18.66
CA THR A 280 -12.63 -9.59 18.06
C THR A 280 -13.18 -8.17 18.04
N VAL A 281 -14.16 -7.88 17.18
CA VAL A 281 -14.83 -6.57 17.17
C VAL A 281 -15.50 -6.29 18.52
N GLU A 282 -16.11 -7.31 19.15
CA GLU A 282 -16.68 -7.21 20.49
C GLU A 282 -15.66 -6.76 21.54
N GLN A 283 -14.46 -7.34 21.51
CA GLN A 283 -13.39 -7.00 22.45
C GLN A 283 -12.92 -5.56 22.31
N VAL A 284 -13.20 -4.87 21.21
CA VAL A 284 -12.80 -3.48 21.00
C VAL A 284 -13.94 -2.50 21.29
N GLU A 285 -15.19 -2.95 21.34
CA GLU A 285 -16.37 -2.07 21.37
C GLU A 285 -16.43 -1.16 22.61
N TYR A 286 -15.89 -1.60 23.75
CA TYR A 286 -15.85 -0.78 24.97
C TYR A 286 -15.02 0.51 24.84
N ASP A 287 -14.12 0.55 23.84
CA ASP A 287 -13.16 1.62 23.61
C ASP A 287 -13.60 2.64 22.54
N VAL A 288 -14.71 2.38 21.84
CA VAL A 288 -15.23 3.18 20.71
C VAL A 288 -15.67 4.57 21.18
#